data_AF-A0A3B9UQV6-F1
#
_entry.id   AF-A0A3B9UQV6-F1
#
_cell.length_a   1.000
_cell.length_b   1.000
_cell.length_c   1.000
_cell.angle_alpha   90.00
_cell.angle_beta   90.00
_cell.angle_gamma   90.00
#
_symmetry.space_group_name_H-M   'P 1'
#
loop_
_entity.id
_entity.type
_entity.pdbx_description
1 polymer ?
#
loop_
_entity_poly.entity_id
_entity_poly.type
_entity_poly.pdbx_seq_one_letter_code
_entity_poly.pdbx_strand_id
1 'polypeptide(L)'
;MHLFRQLNNLYKCIRSNESKDTPYIREYAYENKMIWDKKVIRDKFLYNKENSNENIYLIKDLLGLSVHEKWNWGKGRQAFDVKKEHICSDDKYKIERMQSPIFFKPLKDENNNFNVYIGIKEVPKEFFGQKFEITKCIEKNQKKEVLDKLELATPTKFNYDKFLEFVESKDYKIKKC
;
A
#
# COMPACT_ATOMS: atom_id res chain seq x y z
N MET A 1 -22.20 -11.08 -9.96
CA MET A 1 -21.84 -10.42 -8.68
C MET A 1 -20.65 -11.08 -7.95
N HIS A 2 -20.39 -12.38 -8.15
CA HIS A 2 -19.31 -13.10 -7.46
C HIS A 2 -17.87 -12.70 -7.89
N LEU A 3 -17.65 -12.47 -9.20
CA LEU A 3 -16.32 -12.19 -9.77
C LEU A 3 -15.69 -10.92 -9.20
N PHE A 4 -16.39 -9.77 -9.27
CA PHE A 4 -15.85 -8.50 -8.76
C PHE A 4 -15.51 -8.55 -7.26
N ARG A 5 -16.28 -9.32 -6.48
CA ARG A 5 -15.97 -9.57 -5.07
C ARG A 5 -14.68 -10.37 -4.91
N GLN A 6 -14.45 -11.41 -5.73
CA GLN A 6 -13.20 -12.16 -5.73
C GLN A 6 -12.01 -11.29 -6.15
N LEU A 7 -12.16 -10.48 -7.19
CA LEU A 7 -11.11 -9.56 -7.64
C LEU A 7 -10.75 -8.55 -6.55
N ASN A 8 -11.75 -7.98 -5.88
CA ASN A 8 -11.51 -7.07 -4.76
C ASN A 8 -10.81 -7.77 -3.59
N ASN A 9 -11.17 -9.02 -3.28
CA ASN A 9 -10.50 -9.81 -2.25
C ASN A 9 -9.04 -10.09 -2.61
N LEU A 10 -8.76 -10.47 -3.87
CA LEU A 10 -7.40 -10.67 -4.36
C LEU A 10 -6.59 -9.37 -4.28
N TYR A 11 -7.16 -8.25 -4.72
CA TYR A 11 -6.51 -6.95 -4.62
C TYR A 11 -6.19 -6.56 -3.15
N LYS A 12 -7.09 -6.87 -2.22
CA LYS A 12 -6.83 -6.72 -0.77
C LYS A 12 -5.68 -7.62 -0.31
N CYS A 13 -5.65 -8.90 -0.69
CA CYS A 13 -4.54 -9.79 -0.37
C CYS A 13 -3.20 -9.26 -0.91
N ILE A 14 -3.17 -8.73 -2.13
CA ILE A 14 -1.96 -8.19 -2.74
C ILE A 14 -1.45 -6.97 -1.96
N ARG A 15 -2.32 -5.98 -1.70
CA ARG A 15 -1.91 -4.64 -1.26
C ARG A 15 -2.14 -4.36 0.23
N SER A 16 -3.23 -4.85 0.81
CA SER A 16 -3.70 -4.41 2.12
C SER A 16 -4.71 -5.40 2.70
N ASN A 17 -4.32 -6.17 3.72
CA ASN A 17 -5.30 -6.93 4.47
C ASN A 17 -5.76 -6.21 5.74
N GLU A 18 -7.09 -6.19 5.88
CA GLU A 18 -7.86 -5.90 7.10
C GLU A 18 -8.16 -7.20 7.90
N SER A 19 -7.58 -8.34 7.52
CA SER A 19 -7.81 -9.68 8.09
C SER A 19 -6.56 -10.26 8.79
N LYS A 20 -6.65 -11.52 9.27
CA LYS A 20 -5.56 -12.24 9.94
C LYS A 20 -4.35 -12.54 9.04
N ASP A 21 -4.52 -12.47 7.72
CA ASP A 21 -3.49 -12.89 6.75
C ASP A 21 -2.57 -11.72 6.34
N THR A 22 -1.28 -12.01 6.22
CA THR A 22 -0.26 -11.05 5.81
C THR A 22 -0.43 -10.68 4.33
N PRO A 23 -0.48 -9.40 3.92
CA PRO A 23 -0.61 -9.05 2.52
C PRO A 23 0.66 -9.40 1.72
N TYR A 24 0.53 -9.78 0.46
CA TYR A 24 1.65 -10.24 -0.38
C TYR A 24 2.74 -9.19 -0.53
N ILE A 25 2.40 -7.90 -0.63
CA ILE A 25 3.41 -6.84 -0.67
C ILE A 25 4.29 -6.79 0.58
N ARG A 26 3.76 -7.18 1.74
CA ARG A 26 4.54 -7.26 2.98
C ARG A 26 5.47 -8.47 2.98
N GLU A 27 4.99 -9.63 2.52
CA GLU A 27 5.83 -10.83 2.42
C GLU A 27 6.95 -10.62 1.41
N TYR A 28 6.63 -10.07 0.23
CA TYR A 28 7.62 -9.73 -0.79
C TYR A 28 8.66 -8.73 -0.28
N ALA A 29 8.21 -7.69 0.45
CA ALA A 29 9.13 -6.75 1.08
C ALA A 29 10.11 -7.46 2.03
N TYR A 30 9.60 -8.37 2.87
CA TYR A 30 10.42 -9.13 3.80
C TYR A 30 11.44 -10.03 3.09
N GLU A 31 11.04 -10.77 2.05
CA GLU A 31 11.94 -11.62 1.26
C GLU A 31 13.03 -10.81 0.55
N ASN A 32 12.75 -9.56 0.20
CA ASN A 32 13.69 -8.63 -0.40
C ASN A 32 14.40 -7.73 0.62
N LYS A 33 14.39 -8.09 1.91
CA LYS A 33 15.07 -7.37 3.01
C LYS A 33 14.62 -5.91 3.17
N MET A 34 13.39 -5.60 2.76
CA MET A 34 12.75 -4.30 2.95
C MET A 34 11.76 -4.36 4.12
N ILE A 35 11.58 -3.23 4.80
CA ILE A 35 10.64 -3.13 5.91
C ILE A 35 9.33 -2.53 5.42
N TRP A 36 8.24 -3.21 5.73
CA TRP A 36 6.90 -2.75 5.38
C TRP A 36 6.53 -1.45 6.12
N ASP A 37 6.17 -0.40 5.36
CA ASP A 37 5.85 0.94 5.86
C ASP A 37 4.82 0.94 7.00
N LYS A 38 3.72 0.18 6.85
CA LYS A 38 2.67 0.15 7.88
C LYS A 38 3.17 -0.32 9.23
N LYS A 39 4.13 -1.25 9.28
CA LYS A 39 4.72 -1.69 10.54
C LYS A 39 5.46 -0.54 11.21
N VAL A 40 6.26 0.20 10.46
CA VAL A 40 7.07 1.31 10.99
C VAL A 40 6.20 2.47 11.45
N ILE A 41 5.25 2.90 10.61
CA ILE A 41 4.29 3.96 10.93
C ILE A 41 3.53 3.60 12.21
N ARG A 42 3.08 2.34 12.32
CA ARG A 42 2.40 1.84 13.52
C ARG A 42 3.31 1.85 14.74
N ASP A 43 4.53 1.35 14.59
CA ASP A 43 5.47 1.20 15.70
C ASP A 43 5.88 2.59 16.26
N LYS A 44 6.03 3.60 15.39
CA LYS A 44 6.20 5.01 15.78
C LYS A 44 4.94 5.56 16.45
N PHE A 45 3.81 5.59 15.76
CA PHE A 45 2.62 6.31 16.22
C PHE A 45 1.87 5.67 17.39
N LEU A 46 2.00 4.36 17.61
CA LEU A 46 1.31 3.67 18.70
C LEU A 46 2.21 3.30 19.87
N TYR A 47 3.50 3.10 19.63
CA TYR A 47 4.44 2.60 20.63
C TYR A 47 5.65 3.50 20.84
N ASN A 48 5.73 4.64 20.14
CA ASN A 48 6.86 5.56 20.15
C ASN A 48 8.21 4.85 19.92
N LYS A 49 8.22 3.81 19.08
CA LYS A 49 9.42 3.06 18.72
C LYS A 49 10.02 3.64 17.46
N GLU A 50 11.23 4.15 17.59
CA GLU A 50 12.00 4.59 16.44
C GLU A 50 12.65 3.37 15.76
N ASN A 51 12.59 3.34 14.44
CA ASN A 51 13.29 2.34 13.64
C ASN A 51 14.44 3.05 12.92
N SER A 52 15.68 2.69 13.26
CA SER A 52 16.90 3.24 12.65
C SER A 52 17.35 2.49 11.39
N ASN A 53 16.52 1.60 10.85
CA ASN A 53 16.90 0.76 9.72
C ASN A 53 16.87 1.54 8.40
N GLU A 54 17.92 1.40 7.59
CA GLU A 54 18.08 2.10 6.30
C GLU A 54 17.15 1.60 5.18
N ASN A 55 16.42 0.50 5.40
CA ASN A 55 15.60 -0.17 4.38
C ASN A 55 14.09 -0.02 4.61
N ILE A 56 13.67 1.16 5.09
CA ILE A 56 12.26 1.48 5.32
C ILE A 56 11.74 2.33 4.18
N TYR A 57 10.73 1.82 3.48
CA TYR A 57 10.16 2.52 2.34
C TYR A 57 8.64 2.40 2.31
N LEU A 58 7.99 3.35 1.64
CA LEU A 58 6.56 3.37 1.30
C LEU A 58 6.19 2.35 0.21
N ILE A 59 6.53 1.08 0.43
CA ILE A 59 6.40 0.00 -0.55
C ILE A 59 4.92 -0.28 -0.86
N LYS A 60 4.03 -0.20 0.14
CA LYS A 60 2.58 -0.32 -0.12
C LYS A 60 2.09 0.76 -1.09
N ASP A 61 2.66 1.97 -1.01
CA ASP A 61 2.21 3.08 -1.84
C ASP A 61 2.71 2.99 -3.28
N LEU A 62 3.68 2.12 -3.58
CA LEU A 62 4.01 1.74 -4.96
C LEU A 62 2.89 0.99 -5.67
N LEU A 63 1.94 0.41 -4.92
CA LEU A 63 0.74 -0.23 -5.46
C LEU A 63 -0.46 0.74 -5.50
N GLY A 64 -0.17 2.04 -5.47
CA GLY A 64 -1.10 3.15 -5.42
C GLY A 64 -0.95 3.92 -4.11
N LEU A 65 -0.99 5.24 -4.16
CA LEU A 65 -0.81 6.09 -2.98
C LEU A 65 -2.11 6.20 -2.19
N SER A 66 -2.05 5.90 -0.89
CA SER A 66 -3.16 6.16 0.03
C SER A 66 -2.83 7.36 0.91
N VAL A 67 -3.18 8.56 0.44
CA VAL A 67 -2.87 9.83 1.14
C VAL A 67 -3.59 9.98 2.47
N HIS A 68 -4.73 9.31 2.64
CA HIS A 68 -5.51 9.31 3.87
C HIS A 68 -5.90 7.89 4.24
N GLU A 69 -5.63 7.50 5.49
CA GLU A 69 -6.03 6.20 6.04
C GLU A 69 -6.56 6.41 7.46
N LYS A 70 -7.63 5.71 7.83
CA LYS A 70 -8.15 5.69 9.21
C LYS A 70 -7.72 4.40 9.90
N TRP A 71 -7.03 4.53 11.03
CA TRP A 71 -6.43 3.40 11.75
C TRP A 71 -7.08 3.23 13.13
N ASN A 72 -7.48 1.99 13.42
CA ASN A 72 -8.08 1.62 14.71
C ASN A 72 -7.02 1.02 15.62
N TRP A 73 -6.88 1.55 16.84
CA TRP A 73 -5.89 1.08 17.83
C TRP A 73 -6.39 -0.11 18.67
N GLY A 74 -7.48 -0.75 18.27
CA GLY A 74 -8.12 -1.86 19.00
C GLY A 74 -9.25 -1.41 19.92
N LYS A 75 -9.85 -2.37 20.65
CA LYS A 75 -11.04 -2.12 21.48
C LYS A 75 -10.73 -1.09 22.57
N GLY A 76 -11.56 -0.03 22.65
CA GLY A 76 -11.51 0.98 23.70
C GLY A 76 -10.50 2.13 23.50
N ARG A 77 -9.77 2.17 22.38
CA ARG A 77 -8.86 3.28 22.06
C ARG A 77 -9.37 4.09 20.87
N GLN A 78 -9.17 5.40 20.92
CA GLN A 78 -9.59 6.31 19.85
C GLN A 78 -8.87 5.95 18.53
N ALA A 79 -9.64 5.86 17.44
CA ALA A 79 -9.10 5.77 16.10
C ALA A 79 -8.36 7.07 15.74
N PHE A 80 -7.37 6.99 14.87
CA PHE A 80 -6.63 8.14 14.38
C PHE A 80 -6.47 8.06 12.86
N ASP A 81 -6.27 9.22 12.24
CA ASP A 81 -5.96 9.29 10.83
C ASP A 81 -4.45 9.30 10.64
N VAL A 82 -4.02 8.64 9.56
CA VAL A 82 -2.69 8.78 8.99
C VAL A 82 -2.84 9.57 7.69
N LYS A 83 -2.17 10.71 7.60
CA LYS A 83 -2.05 11.48 6.35
C LYS A 83 -0.64 11.37 5.79
N LYS A 84 -0.51 11.44 4.47
CA LYS A 84 0.78 11.46 3.76
C LYS A 84 0.79 12.63 2.79
N GLU A 85 1.80 13.46 2.89
CA GLU A 85 1.96 14.66 2.06
C GLU A 85 3.35 14.66 1.43
N HIS A 86 3.42 14.90 0.13
CA HIS A 86 4.69 14.92 -0.60
C HIS A 86 5.54 16.10 -0.14
N ILE A 87 6.79 15.83 0.24
CA ILE A 87 7.77 16.86 0.60
C ILE A 87 8.40 17.35 -0.71
N CYS A 88 7.86 18.44 -1.24
CA CYS A 88 8.31 19.04 -2.50
C CYS A 88 8.44 20.55 -2.36
N SER A 89 9.41 21.13 -3.05
CA SER A 89 9.67 22.58 -3.05
C SER A 89 8.77 23.36 -4.02
N ASP A 90 8.17 22.68 -5.01
CA ASP A 90 7.35 23.30 -6.05
C ASP A 90 6.03 22.51 -6.20
N ASP A 91 4.91 23.20 -5.96
CA ASP A 91 3.58 22.62 -6.02
C ASP A 91 3.24 22.03 -7.40
N LYS A 92 3.88 22.48 -8.49
CA LYS A 92 3.71 21.91 -9.83
C LYS A 92 4.12 20.44 -9.91
N TYR A 93 5.06 20.01 -9.08
CA TYR A 93 5.57 18.64 -9.02
C TYR A 93 5.01 17.86 -7.82
N LYS A 94 3.99 18.41 -7.16
CA LYS A 94 3.38 17.79 -5.99
C LYS A 94 2.65 16.51 -6.37
N ILE A 95 3.01 15.43 -5.67
CA ILE A 95 2.37 14.14 -5.84
C ILE A 95 1.21 14.05 -4.85
N GLU A 96 0.01 14.35 -5.34
CA GLU A 96 -1.20 14.29 -4.51
C GLU A 96 -1.86 12.92 -4.54
N ARG A 97 -1.69 12.17 -5.63
CA ARG A 97 -2.29 10.86 -5.79
C ARG A 97 -1.53 10.03 -6.80
N MET A 98 -1.52 8.72 -6.57
CA MET A 98 -1.11 7.74 -7.57
C MET A 98 -2.17 6.63 -7.62
N GLN A 99 -2.72 6.40 -8.80
CA GLN A 99 -3.62 5.27 -9.02
C GLN A 99 -2.87 3.95 -8.84
N SER A 100 -3.57 2.89 -8.43
CA SER A 100 -2.99 1.55 -8.45
C SER A 100 -2.46 1.22 -9.84
N PRO A 101 -1.20 0.79 -9.98
CA PRO A 101 -0.69 0.32 -11.25
C PRO A 101 -1.24 -1.07 -11.61
N ILE A 102 -1.67 -1.86 -10.61
CA ILE A 102 -2.30 -3.17 -10.83
C ILE A 102 -3.73 -2.97 -11.31
N PHE A 103 -4.08 -3.67 -12.39
CA PHE A 103 -5.44 -3.76 -12.92
C PHE A 103 -5.82 -5.21 -13.25
N PHE A 104 -7.12 -5.48 -13.25
CA PHE A 104 -7.70 -6.77 -13.60
C PHE A 104 -8.52 -6.63 -14.87
N LYS A 105 -8.29 -7.49 -15.85
CA LYS A 105 -9.05 -7.56 -17.09
C LYS A 105 -9.76 -8.91 -17.19
N PRO A 106 -11.04 -9.00 -16.76
CA PRO A 106 -11.83 -10.20 -16.96
C PRO A 106 -12.28 -10.30 -18.44
N LEU A 107 -12.03 -11.44 -19.06
CA LEU A 107 -12.50 -11.78 -20.41
C LEU A 107 -13.38 -13.03 -20.33
N LYS A 108 -14.50 -13.01 -21.07
CA LYS A 108 -15.36 -14.19 -21.16
C LYS A 108 -14.81 -15.16 -22.20
N ASP A 109 -14.85 -16.45 -21.89
CA ASP A 109 -14.62 -17.51 -22.86
C ASP A 109 -15.93 -17.89 -23.59
N GLU A 110 -15.82 -18.81 -24.54
CA GLU A 110 -16.94 -19.34 -25.33
C GLU A 110 -17.99 -20.08 -24.47
N ASN A 111 -17.60 -20.53 -23.27
CA ASN A 111 -18.44 -21.26 -22.32
C ASN A 111 -19.05 -20.35 -21.23
N ASN A 112 -18.99 -19.02 -21.39
CA ASN A 112 -19.42 -18.02 -20.40
C ASN A 112 -18.66 -18.02 -19.06
N ASN A 113 -17.50 -18.66 -18.97
CA ASN A 113 -16.58 -18.51 -17.85
C ASN A 113 -15.76 -17.23 -18.00
N PHE A 114 -15.12 -16.78 -16.91
CA PHE A 114 -14.24 -15.61 -16.91
C PHE A 114 -12.79 -16.00 -16.69
N ASN A 115 -11.94 -15.68 -17.66
CA ASN A 115 -10.49 -15.66 -17.52
C ASN A 115 -10.06 -14.26 -17.07
N VAL A 116 -9.34 -14.17 -15.95
CA VAL A 116 -8.92 -12.89 -15.38
C VAL A 116 -7.43 -12.69 -15.62
N TYR A 117 -7.09 -11.67 -16.39
CA TYR A 117 -5.72 -11.25 -16.60
C TYR A 117 -5.34 -10.17 -15.58
N ILE A 118 -4.17 -10.31 -14.98
CA ILE A 118 -3.59 -9.30 -14.09
C ILE A 118 -2.53 -8.57 -14.90
N GLY A 119 -2.60 -7.24 -14.92
CA GLY A 119 -1.61 -6.41 -15.58
C GLY A 119 -1.11 -5.31 -14.65
N ILE A 120 0.06 -4.77 -14.98
CA ILE A 120 0.66 -3.62 -14.31
C ILE A 120 0.88 -2.52 -15.33
N LYS A 121 0.41 -1.32 -15.01
CA LYS A 121 0.77 -0.09 -15.72
C LYS A 121 2.12 0.40 -15.22
N GLU A 122 2.88 1.04 -16.11
CA GLU A 122 4.11 1.71 -15.71
C GLU A 122 3.82 2.74 -14.62
N VAL A 123 4.57 2.68 -13.53
CA VAL A 123 4.53 3.70 -12.49
C VAL A 123 5.40 4.87 -12.93
N PRO A 124 4.88 6.12 -12.87
CA PRO A 124 5.63 7.29 -13.26
C PRO A 124 6.98 7.35 -12.55
N LYS A 125 8.06 7.56 -13.30
CA LYS A 125 9.43 7.53 -12.76
C LYS A 125 9.63 8.58 -11.68
N GLU A 126 8.87 9.67 -11.74
CA GLU A 126 8.90 10.74 -10.74
C GLU A 126 8.40 10.27 -9.38
N PHE A 127 7.70 9.14 -9.26
CA PHE A 127 7.21 8.61 -7.99
C PHE A 127 8.30 7.89 -7.17
N PHE A 128 9.40 7.47 -7.79
CA PHE A 128 10.48 6.75 -7.11
C PHE A 128 11.43 7.71 -6.37
N GLY A 129 11.90 7.27 -5.19
CA GLY A 129 12.82 8.05 -4.35
C GLY A 129 12.23 9.31 -3.73
N GLN A 130 10.91 9.51 -3.83
CA GLN A 130 10.22 10.69 -3.32
C GLN A 130 9.93 10.56 -1.83
N LYS A 131 10.03 11.69 -1.11
CA LYS A 131 9.85 11.75 0.34
C LYS A 131 8.47 12.26 0.69
N PHE A 132 7.86 11.66 1.70
CA PHE A 132 6.55 12.04 2.21
C PHE A 132 6.61 12.27 3.70
N GLU A 133 6.00 13.37 4.16
CA GLU A 133 5.70 13.57 5.57
C GLU A 133 4.42 12.80 5.90
N ILE A 134 4.54 11.90 6.86
CA ILE A 134 3.45 11.07 7.37
C ILE A 134 3.06 11.65 8.71
N THR A 135 1.79 12.05 8.86
CA THR A 135 1.30 12.68 10.08
C THR A 135 0.23 11.82 10.74
N LYS A 136 0.31 11.73 12.06
CA LYS A 136 -0.73 11.18 12.93
C LYS A 136 -1.68 12.31 13.29
N CYS A 137 -2.96 12.16 12.94
CA CYS A 137 -3.96 13.16 13.27
C CYS A 137 -5.12 12.57 14.08
N ILE A 138 -5.67 13.36 14.99
CA ILE A 138 -6.94 13.06 15.64
C ILE A 138 -7.90 14.24 15.46
N GLU A 139 -9.19 13.94 15.53
CA GLU A 139 -10.23 14.96 15.53
C GLU A 139 -10.68 15.23 16.97
N LYS A 140 -10.59 16.48 17.40
CA LYS A 140 -11.10 16.97 18.69
C LYS A 140 -11.86 18.26 18.45
N ASN A 141 -13.09 18.35 18.94
CA ASN A 141 -13.92 19.57 18.84
C ASN A 141 -13.98 20.14 17.42
N GLN A 142 -14.17 19.29 16.41
CA GLN A 142 -14.20 19.65 14.97
C GLN A 142 -12.90 20.27 14.43
N LYS A 143 -11.80 20.22 15.20
CA LYS A 143 -10.47 20.60 14.75
C LYS A 143 -9.59 19.37 14.60
N LYS A 144 -8.82 19.32 13.52
CA LYS A 144 -7.83 18.28 13.28
C LYS A 144 -6.52 18.68 13.96
N GLU A 145 -6.09 17.87 14.92
CA GLU A 145 -4.84 18.05 15.66
C GLU A 145 -3.80 17.07 15.13
N VAL A 146 -2.61 17.57 14.76
CA VAL A 146 -1.45 16.75 14.41
C VAL A 146 -0.70 16.42 15.69
N LEU A 147 -0.52 15.13 15.98
CA LEU A 147 0.11 14.66 17.21
C LEU A 147 1.57 14.26 17.03
N ASP A 148 1.92 13.73 15.87
CA ASP A 148 3.24 13.17 15.60
C ASP A 148 3.49 13.10 14.10
N LYS A 149 4.76 12.99 13.70
CA LYS A 149 5.19 12.95 12.31
C LYS A 149 6.41 12.05 12.08
N LEU A 150 6.53 11.60 10.84
CA LEU A 150 7.56 10.69 10.36
C LEU A 150 7.80 10.96 8.87
N GLU A 151 9.05 11.04 8.44
CA GLU A 151 9.39 11.08 7.02
C GLU A 151 9.71 9.68 6.52
N LEU A 152 9.11 9.25 5.40
CA LEU A 152 9.52 8.05 4.68
C LEU A 152 9.62 8.36 3.18
N ALA A 153 10.48 7.61 2.49
CA ALA A 153 10.62 7.68 1.05
C ALA A 153 9.95 6.49 0.35
N THR A 154 9.54 6.68 -0.91
CA THR A 154 9.33 5.56 -1.82
C THR A 154 10.68 4.94 -2.20
N PRO A 155 10.73 3.64 -2.55
CA PRO A 155 11.96 3.04 -3.07
C PRO A 155 12.47 3.78 -4.30
N THR A 156 13.78 3.77 -4.53
CA THR A 156 14.39 4.31 -5.77
C THR A 156 14.18 3.38 -6.98
N LYS A 157 13.85 2.12 -6.72
CA LYS A 157 13.55 1.10 -7.72
C LYS A 157 12.60 0.05 -7.14
N PHE A 158 11.74 -0.51 -7.99
CA PHE A 158 10.90 -1.65 -7.66
C PHE A 158 10.67 -2.50 -8.90
N ASN A 159 10.94 -3.80 -8.81
CA ASN A 159 10.70 -4.71 -9.92
C ASN A 159 9.28 -5.29 -9.81
N TYR A 160 8.37 -4.72 -10.60
CA TYR A 160 6.97 -5.13 -10.61
C TYR A 160 6.76 -6.53 -11.21
N ASP A 161 7.57 -6.94 -12.19
CA ASP A 161 7.47 -8.26 -12.82
C ASP A 161 7.79 -9.35 -11.80
N LYS A 162 8.90 -9.20 -11.07
CA LYS A 162 9.24 -10.10 -9.96
C LYS A 162 8.19 -10.12 -8.86
N PHE A 163 7.55 -8.97 -8.60
CA PHE A 163 6.45 -8.92 -7.64
C PHE A 163 5.21 -9.67 -8.15
N LEU A 164 4.88 -9.58 -9.44
CA LEU A 164 3.79 -10.38 -10.02
C LEU A 164 4.10 -11.86 -10.03
N GLU A 165 5.32 -12.27 -10.42
CA GLU A 165 5.77 -13.66 -10.33
C GLU A 165 5.63 -14.20 -8.90
N PHE A 166 5.98 -13.37 -7.91
CA PHE A 166 5.77 -13.68 -6.51
C PHE A 166 4.28 -13.84 -6.16
N VAL A 167 3.42 -12.92 -6.58
CA VAL A 167 1.97 -13.02 -6.36
C VAL A 167 1.40 -14.29 -6.99
N GLU A 168 1.81 -14.63 -8.22
CA GLU A 168 1.45 -15.88 -8.90
C GLU A 168 1.91 -17.11 -8.10
N SER A 169 3.11 -17.07 -7.52
CA SER A 169 3.66 -18.18 -6.73
C SER A 169 2.91 -18.42 -5.40
N LYS A 170 2.33 -17.36 -4.81
CA LYS A 170 1.59 -17.45 -3.55
C LYS A 170 0.19 -18.00 -3.73
N ASP A 171 -0.31 -18.02 -4.96
CA ASP A 171 -1.69 -18.37 -5.24
C ASP A 171 -1.82 -19.61 -6.13
N TYR A 172 -1.65 -20.80 -5.53
CA TYR A 172 -2.17 -22.08 -6.06
C TYR A 172 -3.70 -22.04 -6.35
N LYS A 173 -4.42 -20.95 -6.01
CA LYS A 173 -5.85 -20.77 -6.24
C LYS A 173 -6.19 -19.76 -7.34
N ILE A 174 -5.23 -19.04 -7.92
CA ILE A 174 -5.39 -18.45 -9.25
C ILE A 174 -4.90 -19.52 -10.20
N LYS A 175 -5.80 -20.44 -10.59
CA LYS A 175 -5.52 -21.25 -11.77
C LYS A 175 -5.19 -20.27 -12.90
N LYS A 176 -3.95 -20.31 -13.37
CA LYS A 176 -3.67 -19.98 -14.77
C LYS A 176 -4.61 -20.86 -15.58
N CYS A 177 -5.63 -20.24 -16.14
CA CYS A 177 -6.41 -20.79 -17.24
C CYS A 177 -5.84 -20.17 -18.51
#